data_AF-A0A2V1D1U5-F1
#
_entry.id   AF-A0A2V1D1U5-F1
#
_cell.length_a   1.000
_cell.length_b   1.000
_cell.length_c   1.000
_cell.angle_alpha   90.00
_cell.angle_beta   90.00
_cell.angle_gamma   90.00
#
_symmetry.space_group_name_H-M   'P 1'
#
loop_
_entity.id
_entity.type
_entity.pdbx_description
1 polymer ?
#
loop_
_entity_poly.entity_id
_entity_poly.type
_entity_poly.pdbx_seq_one_letter_code
_entity_poly.pdbx_strand_id
1 'polypeptide(L)'
;MHSTTFASALAMTATAAALTPEAGKSPEGVVYNSTIVSAAGFDTKGYFGLNVQSGHVILDFKFTGVSRSRGGPFHYRIHENPVSGNDCATAGGIFDPYGDGKSCRTSLDNSEKNKDKVENCAVGDVSGHVDYINVEADHNNNGGFPDVFLSLDPKSRSFVGNRALVISNGKEQRVACGTVQCVKGCDDNSGHGSNGTSNDTPNGFNGTISTNGTVNTPDSPGAPSSGPVASLNSGLRLVAGAGALFTAFATVLL
;
A
#
# COMPACT_ATOMS: atom_id res chain seq x y z
N MET A 1 51.39 36.96 30.35
CA MET A 1 50.56 35.76 30.53
C MET A 1 49.17 36.08 29.98
N HIS A 2 48.86 35.67 28.75
CA HIS A 2 47.50 35.78 28.19
C HIS A 2 47.19 34.44 27.53
N SER A 3 46.42 33.61 28.24
CA SER A 3 45.96 32.31 27.78
C SER A 3 44.49 32.47 27.38
N THR A 4 44.21 32.54 26.08
CA THR A 4 42.86 32.55 25.54
C THR A 4 42.42 31.12 25.25
N THR A 5 41.51 30.60 26.07
CA THR A 5 40.82 29.33 25.84
C THR A 5 39.64 29.56 24.89
N PHE A 6 39.66 28.91 23.71
CA PHE A 6 38.51 28.85 22.81
C PHE A 6 37.62 27.68 23.21
N ALA A 7 36.39 27.96 23.67
CA ALA A 7 35.36 26.95 23.87
C ALA A 7 34.58 26.79 22.56
N SER A 8 34.69 25.62 21.92
CA SER A 8 33.90 25.27 20.74
C SER A 8 32.57 24.67 21.19
N ALA A 9 31.46 25.39 20.95
CA ALA A 9 30.12 24.89 21.20
C ALA A 9 29.64 24.06 19.99
N LEU A 10 29.45 22.76 20.19
CA LEU A 10 28.80 21.88 19.21
C LEU A 10 27.28 22.08 19.34
N ALA A 11 26.67 22.82 18.41
CA ALA A 11 25.22 22.94 18.33
C ALA A 11 24.64 21.65 17.73
N MET A 12 23.97 20.84 18.56
CA MET A 12 23.13 19.75 18.06
C MET A 12 21.83 20.35 17.52
N THR A 13 21.70 20.44 16.20
CA THR A 13 20.41 20.72 15.55
C THR A 13 19.53 19.49 15.67
N ALA A 14 18.56 19.51 16.58
CA ALA A 14 17.49 18.53 16.62
C ALA A 14 16.56 18.78 15.43
N THR A 15 16.60 17.90 14.43
CA THR A 15 15.57 17.82 13.39
C THR A 15 14.29 17.29 14.04
N ALA A 16 13.28 18.13 14.18
CA ALA A 16 11.94 17.67 14.53
C ALA A 16 11.45 16.76 13.38
N ALA A 17 11.14 15.50 13.70
CA ALA A 17 10.47 14.62 12.76
C ALA A 17 9.12 15.26 12.40
N ALA A 18 8.84 15.43 11.11
CA ALA A 18 7.55 15.95 10.67
C ALA A 18 6.48 14.87 10.92
N LEU A 19 5.31 15.31 11.38
CA LEU A 19 4.18 14.43 11.68
C LEU A 19 3.37 14.16 10.42
N THR A 20 2.80 12.96 10.29
CA THR A 20 1.82 12.63 9.25
C THR A 20 0.58 13.50 9.43
N PRO A 21 0.23 14.35 8.44
CA PRO A 21 -0.93 15.23 8.54
C PRO A 21 -2.23 14.46 8.26
N GLU A 22 -3.33 14.92 8.86
CA GLU A 22 -4.67 14.50 8.46
C GLU A 22 -4.94 14.84 7.00
N ALA A 23 -5.63 13.96 6.28
CA ALA A 23 -5.83 14.10 4.84
C ALA A 23 -6.95 15.07 4.43
N GLY A 24 -7.70 15.60 5.40
CA GLY A 24 -8.89 16.41 5.13
C GLY A 24 -10.10 15.57 4.71
N LYS A 25 -11.05 16.19 4.00
CA LYS A 25 -12.32 15.55 3.61
C LYS A 25 -12.20 14.86 2.26
N SER A 26 -12.63 13.60 2.18
CA SER A 26 -12.80 12.86 0.93
C SER A 26 -14.20 13.09 0.34
N PRO A 27 -14.40 12.91 -0.98
CA PRO A 27 -15.71 13.04 -1.61
C PRO A 27 -16.70 11.99 -1.12
N GLU A 28 -17.93 12.41 -0.84
CA GLU A 28 -18.99 11.49 -0.41
C GLU A 28 -19.41 10.52 -1.53
N GLY A 29 -19.87 9.33 -1.14
CA GLY A 29 -20.37 8.32 -2.08
C GLY A 29 -19.31 7.51 -2.82
N VAL A 30 -18.02 7.80 -2.59
CA VAL A 30 -16.88 7.03 -3.08
C VAL A 30 -16.71 5.76 -2.25
N VAL A 31 -16.53 4.62 -2.93
CA VAL A 31 -16.28 3.32 -2.30
C VAL A 31 -15.21 2.56 -3.06
N TYR A 32 -14.23 2.04 -2.32
CA TYR A 32 -13.20 1.15 -2.82
C TYR A 32 -13.17 -0.15 -2.04
N ASN A 33 -13.03 -1.28 -2.73
CA ASN A 33 -12.97 -2.61 -2.11
C ASN A 33 -11.78 -3.42 -2.60
N SER A 34 -11.37 -4.40 -1.81
CA SER A 34 -10.36 -5.38 -2.13
C SER A 34 -10.76 -6.76 -1.66
N THR A 35 -10.59 -7.75 -2.55
CA THR A 35 -10.56 -9.15 -2.14
C THR A 35 -9.13 -9.49 -1.77
N ILE A 36 -8.93 -9.94 -0.53
CA ILE A 36 -7.62 -10.28 0.00
C ILE A 36 -7.36 -11.76 -0.22
N VAL A 37 -6.36 -12.06 -1.03
CA VAL A 37 -5.94 -13.43 -1.40
C VAL A 37 -4.68 -13.83 -0.65
N SER A 38 -4.57 -15.11 -0.32
CA SER A 38 -3.43 -15.65 0.40
C SER A 38 -2.17 -15.68 -0.47
N ALA A 39 -1.03 -15.31 0.12
CA ALA A 39 0.27 -15.61 -0.46
C ALA A 39 0.56 -17.13 -0.38
N ALA A 40 1.48 -17.62 -1.21
CA ALA A 40 1.82 -19.03 -1.26
C ALA A 40 2.27 -19.56 0.12
N GLY A 41 1.67 -20.67 0.57
CA GLY A 41 1.98 -21.29 1.86
C GLY A 41 1.23 -20.73 3.06
N PHE A 42 0.33 -19.76 2.86
CA PHE A 42 -0.54 -19.19 3.89
C PHE A 42 -2.01 -19.43 3.59
N ASP A 43 -2.86 -19.30 4.60
CA ASP A 43 -4.32 -19.42 4.46
C ASP A 43 -5.07 -18.14 4.86
N THR A 44 -4.32 -17.05 5.09
CA THR A 44 -4.87 -15.73 5.40
C THR A 44 -5.59 -15.15 4.19
N LYS A 45 -6.86 -14.76 4.33
CA LYS A 45 -7.69 -14.21 3.25
C LYS A 45 -8.85 -13.39 3.81
N GLY A 46 -9.51 -12.61 2.97
CA GLY A 46 -10.68 -11.85 3.41
C GLY A 46 -11.12 -10.74 2.48
N TYR A 47 -11.69 -9.71 3.09
CA TYR A 47 -12.23 -8.53 2.44
C TYR A 47 -11.76 -7.27 3.17
N PHE A 48 -11.49 -6.22 2.40
CA PHE A 48 -11.18 -4.89 2.90
C PHE A 48 -11.91 -3.85 2.04
N GLY A 49 -12.65 -2.96 2.68
CA GLY A 49 -13.46 -1.93 2.06
C GLY A 49 -13.18 -0.58 2.70
N LEU A 50 -13.29 0.45 1.89
CA LEU A 50 -13.14 1.85 2.23
C LEU A 50 -14.35 2.58 1.70
N ASN A 51 -15.07 3.29 2.56
CA ASN A 51 -16.14 4.20 2.16
C ASN A 51 -15.97 5.56 2.85
N VAL A 52 -16.72 6.56 2.41
CA VAL A 52 -16.72 7.89 3.05
C VAL A 52 -17.96 8.07 3.92
N GLN A 53 -17.79 8.63 5.11
CA GLN A 53 -18.89 9.15 5.95
C GLN A 53 -18.47 10.49 6.57
N SER A 54 -19.29 11.53 6.38
CA SER A 54 -18.98 12.89 6.84
C SER A 54 -17.61 13.39 6.36
N GLY A 55 -17.21 12.96 5.16
CA GLY A 55 -15.93 13.20 4.51
C GLY A 55 -14.73 12.46 5.10
N HIS A 56 -14.89 11.59 6.10
CA HIS A 56 -13.80 10.75 6.60
C HIS A 56 -13.84 9.36 5.99
N VAL A 57 -12.67 8.74 5.81
CA VAL A 57 -12.56 7.36 5.35
C VAL A 57 -12.94 6.43 6.48
N ILE A 58 -13.84 5.49 6.19
CA ILE A 58 -14.32 4.46 7.10
C ILE A 58 -13.82 3.11 6.58
N LEU A 59 -13.15 2.37 7.46
CA LEU A 59 -12.61 1.04 7.18
C LEU A 59 -13.67 -0.02 7.47
N ASP A 60 -13.90 -0.91 6.52
CA ASP A 60 -14.74 -2.09 6.69
C ASP A 60 -14.00 -3.36 6.26
N PHE A 61 -13.73 -4.28 7.18
CA PHE A 61 -12.91 -5.44 6.86
C PHE A 61 -13.32 -6.69 7.61
N LYS A 62 -12.95 -7.82 7.01
CA LYS A 62 -13.09 -9.15 7.59
C LYS A 62 -11.94 -10.01 7.09
N PHE A 63 -11.12 -10.49 8.01
CA PHE A 63 -10.03 -11.41 7.70
C PHE A 63 -10.24 -12.77 8.36
N THR A 64 -9.71 -13.80 7.72
CA THR A 64 -9.67 -15.18 8.21
C THR A 64 -8.25 -15.70 8.13
N GLY A 65 -7.91 -16.73 8.91
CA GLY A 65 -6.54 -17.23 8.98
C GLY A 65 -5.55 -16.28 9.67
N VAL A 66 -6.05 -15.42 10.57
CA VAL A 66 -5.28 -14.40 11.29
C VAL A 66 -5.26 -14.69 12.80
N SER A 67 -4.55 -15.74 13.23
CA SER A 67 -4.43 -16.09 14.66
C SER A 67 -3.02 -15.97 15.22
N ARG A 68 -2.90 -15.65 16.52
CA ARG A 68 -1.59 -15.64 17.22
C ARG A 68 -0.88 -16.99 17.07
N SER A 69 -1.60 -18.10 17.16
CA SER A 69 -1.07 -19.45 16.92
C SER A 69 -0.56 -19.69 15.49
N ARG A 70 -0.97 -18.86 14.52
CA ARG A 70 -0.52 -18.91 13.11
C ARG A 70 0.52 -17.83 12.78
N GLY A 71 1.22 -17.33 13.79
CA GLY A 71 2.29 -16.36 13.62
C GLY A 71 1.86 -14.90 13.76
N GLY A 72 0.68 -14.64 14.33
CA GLY A 72 0.27 -13.28 14.68
C GLY A 72 1.16 -12.62 15.74
N PRO A 73 0.98 -11.32 16.03
CA PRO A 73 -0.07 -10.43 15.52
C PRO A 73 0.08 -10.18 14.02
N PHE A 74 -1.02 -9.78 13.38
CA PHE A 74 -1.00 -9.44 11.97
C PHE A 74 -1.12 -7.93 11.80
N HIS A 75 -0.25 -7.39 10.96
CA HIS A 75 -0.29 -6.00 10.51
C HIS A 75 -1.00 -5.95 9.16
N TYR A 76 -1.81 -4.93 8.94
CA TYR A 76 -2.47 -4.70 7.66
C TYR A 76 -2.17 -3.26 7.25
N ARG A 77 -1.50 -3.13 6.11
CA ARG A 77 -0.94 -1.87 5.64
C ARG A 77 -1.28 -1.66 4.18
N ILE A 78 -1.53 -0.41 3.80
CA ILE A 78 -1.65 -0.02 2.40
C ILE A 78 -0.23 0.27 1.89
N HIS A 79 0.10 -0.36 0.77
CA HIS A 79 1.39 -0.28 0.11
C HIS A 79 1.32 0.61 -1.12
N GLU A 80 2.47 1.03 -1.62
CA GLU A 80 2.57 2.03 -2.69
C GLU A 80 1.89 1.59 -3.99
N ASN A 81 2.06 0.33 -4.37
CA ASN A 81 1.68 -0.18 -5.69
C ASN A 81 0.53 -1.19 -5.61
N PRO A 82 -0.28 -1.34 -6.67
CA PRO A 82 -1.17 -2.49 -6.80
C PRO A 82 -0.37 -3.79 -6.85
N VAL A 83 -1.00 -4.89 -6.44
CA VAL A 83 -0.42 -6.24 -6.54
C VAL A 83 -0.57 -6.75 -7.97
N SER A 84 0.47 -7.43 -8.48
CA SER A 84 0.41 -8.22 -9.70
C SER A 84 0.22 -9.70 -9.38
N GLY A 85 -0.91 -10.29 -9.83
CA GLY A 85 -1.25 -11.68 -9.52
C GLY A 85 -1.43 -11.92 -8.02
N ASN A 86 -0.76 -12.95 -7.49
CA ASN A 86 -0.78 -13.31 -6.07
C ASN A 86 0.56 -12.99 -5.37
N ASP A 87 1.43 -12.20 -5.99
CA ASP A 87 2.73 -11.85 -5.43
C ASP A 87 2.68 -10.52 -4.66
N CYS A 88 2.53 -10.63 -3.34
CA CYS A 88 2.48 -9.47 -2.45
C CYS A 88 3.76 -8.64 -2.44
N ALA A 89 4.90 -9.14 -2.94
CA ALA A 89 6.13 -8.36 -3.03
C ALA A 89 6.00 -7.19 -4.01
N THR A 90 5.19 -7.35 -5.06
CA THR A 90 4.96 -6.34 -6.11
C THR A 90 4.34 -5.04 -5.59
N ALA A 91 3.69 -5.07 -4.42
CA ALA A 91 3.10 -3.91 -3.78
C ALA A 91 4.13 -2.83 -3.36
N GLY A 92 5.43 -3.16 -3.25
CA GLY A 92 6.47 -2.20 -2.88
C GLY A 92 6.49 -1.86 -1.39
N GLY A 93 6.86 -0.63 -1.05
CA GLY A 93 6.93 -0.13 0.33
C GLY A 93 5.55 0.14 0.94
N ILE A 94 5.52 0.43 2.24
CA ILE A 94 4.32 0.99 2.88
C ILE A 94 4.06 2.35 2.25
N PHE A 95 2.80 2.66 1.95
CA PHE A 95 2.45 3.95 1.39
C PHE A 95 2.73 5.07 2.40
N ASP A 96 3.76 5.85 2.14
CA ASP A 96 4.12 7.02 2.94
C ASP A 96 4.44 8.21 2.01
N PRO A 97 3.41 8.97 1.59
CA PRO A 97 3.61 10.09 0.68
C PRO A 97 4.36 11.26 1.32
N TYR A 98 4.52 11.29 2.65
CA TYR A 98 5.23 12.35 3.37
C TYR A 98 6.68 11.96 3.70
N GLY A 99 6.99 10.66 3.73
CA GLY A 99 8.36 10.15 3.91
C GLY A 99 8.86 10.24 5.35
N ASP A 100 7.97 10.61 6.27
CA ASP A 100 8.26 10.88 7.68
C ASP A 100 7.62 9.82 8.60
N GLY A 101 6.72 9.00 8.05
CA GLY A 101 5.98 8.00 8.79
C GLY A 101 6.77 6.70 8.91
N LYS A 102 6.94 6.22 10.15
CA LYS A 102 7.46 4.87 10.38
C LYS A 102 6.33 3.85 10.36
N SER A 103 6.66 2.57 10.22
CA SER A 103 5.69 1.56 10.65
C SER A 103 5.55 1.66 12.16
N CYS A 104 4.36 2.04 12.58
CA CYS A 104 4.02 2.23 13.97
C CYS A 104 3.65 0.92 14.63
N ARG A 105 3.90 0.87 15.94
CA ARG A 105 3.53 -0.27 16.79
C ARG A 105 4.17 -1.58 16.34
N THR A 106 5.49 -1.62 16.38
CA THR A 106 6.26 -2.87 16.49
C THR A 106 6.30 -3.43 17.92
N SER A 107 5.81 -2.70 18.92
CA SER A 107 5.83 -3.16 20.31
C SER A 107 4.58 -3.95 20.66
N LEU A 108 4.75 -5.27 20.62
CA LEU A 108 3.92 -6.30 21.25
C LEU A 108 3.68 -6.11 22.75
N ASP A 109 4.39 -5.18 23.37
CA ASP A 109 4.29 -4.90 24.78
C ASP A 109 3.18 -3.87 24.95
N ASN A 110 2.03 -4.29 25.49
CA ASN A 110 0.90 -3.44 25.87
C ASN A 110 1.24 -2.38 26.95
N SER A 111 2.52 -2.09 27.17
CA SER A 111 2.95 -0.97 27.99
C SER A 111 2.69 0.31 27.20
N GLU A 112 1.93 1.24 27.79
CA GLU A 112 1.66 2.58 27.22
C GLU A 112 2.92 3.32 26.74
N LYS A 113 4.12 2.92 27.22
CA LYS A 113 5.41 3.50 26.84
C LYS A 113 5.82 3.32 25.38
N ASN A 114 5.27 2.35 24.64
CA ASN A 114 5.66 2.08 23.24
C ASN A 114 4.53 2.30 22.23
N LYS A 115 3.44 2.98 22.63
CA LYS A 115 2.45 3.44 21.66
C LYS A 115 3.04 4.63 20.92
N ASP A 116 3.55 4.38 19.73
CA ASP A 116 3.80 5.47 18.80
C ASP A 116 2.53 6.31 18.69
N LYS A 117 2.71 7.61 18.82
CA LYS A 117 1.64 8.55 18.51
C LYS A 117 1.19 8.30 17.07
N VAL A 118 -0.12 8.23 16.82
CA VAL A 118 -0.66 7.83 15.52
C VAL A 118 -0.17 8.75 14.39
N GLU A 119 0.06 10.01 14.72
CA GLU A 119 0.67 11.01 13.83
C GLU A 119 2.13 10.71 13.43
N ASN A 120 2.81 9.74 14.03
CA ASN A 120 4.15 9.29 13.63
C ASN A 120 4.12 8.13 12.63
N CYS A 121 2.93 7.64 12.27
CA CYS A 121 2.74 6.46 11.45
C CYS A 121 2.68 6.82 9.97
N ALA A 122 3.24 5.97 9.12
CA ALA A 122 3.03 6.08 7.68
C ALA A 122 1.52 6.11 7.37
N VAL A 123 1.11 6.92 6.39
CA VAL A 123 -0.30 7.02 5.96
C VAL A 123 -0.91 5.64 5.72
N GLY A 124 -0.15 4.71 5.13
CA GLY A 124 -0.58 3.35 4.88
C GLY A 124 -0.57 2.40 6.08
N ASP A 125 -0.10 2.78 7.27
CA ASP A 125 -0.05 1.88 8.42
C ASP A 125 -1.37 1.83 9.20
N VAL A 126 -2.39 1.29 8.54
CA VAL A 126 -3.76 1.20 9.05
C VAL A 126 -3.83 0.49 10.41
N SER A 127 -3.10 -0.62 10.58
CA SER A 127 -3.01 -1.31 11.88
C SER A 127 -2.38 -0.47 13.00
N GLY A 128 -1.49 0.46 12.65
CA GLY A 128 -0.94 1.44 13.57
C GLY A 128 -1.99 2.45 14.04
N HIS A 129 -2.87 2.88 13.13
CA HIS A 129 -3.92 3.88 13.38
C HIS A 129 -5.07 3.37 14.25
N VAL A 130 -5.61 2.17 13.96
CA VAL A 130 -6.88 1.71 14.55
C VAL A 130 -6.76 0.52 15.52
N ASP A 131 -5.54 0.01 15.77
CA ASP A 131 -5.16 -1.22 16.50
C ASP A 131 -4.94 -2.46 15.61
N TYR A 132 -4.15 -3.40 16.14
CA TYR A 132 -3.82 -4.67 15.51
C TYR A 132 -4.99 -5.66 15.59
N ILE A 133 -5.03 -6.63 14.68
CA ILE A 133 -6.03 -7.70 14.68
C ILE A 133 -5.82 -8.59 15.92
N ASN A 134 -6.82 -8.69 16.79
CA ASN A 134 -6.85 -9.60 17.92
C ASN A 134 -7.77 -10.80 17.61
N VAL A 135 -7.38 -11.97 18.09
CA VAL A 135 -7.53 -13.23 17.33
C VAL A 135 -8.93 -13.86 17.38
N GLU A 136 -9.90 -13.30 18.09
CA GLU A 136 -11.13 -14.06 18.38
C GLU A 136 -12.33 -13.72 17.49
N ALA A 137 -12.45 -12.51 16.90
CA ALA A 137 -13.60 -12.21 16.03
C ALA A 137 -13.47 -10.88 15.27
N ASP A 138 -12.43 -10.63 14.48
CA ASP A 138 -12.31 -9.29 13.90
C ASP A 138 -12.97 -9.21 12.52
N HIS A 139 -14.28 -9.37 12.54
CA HIS A 139 -15.17 -8.56 11.72
C HIS A 139 -15.18 -7.15 12.32
N ASN A 140 -15.21 -6.13 11.46
CA ASN A 140 -15.64 -4.82 11.88
C ASN A 140 -17.15 -4.89 12.27
N ASN A 141 -17.44 -4.79 13.56
CA ASN A 141 -18.80 -4.91 14.08
C ASN A 141 -19.57 -3.59 13.87
N ASN A 142 -20.41 -3.54 12.83
CA ASN A 142 -21.52 -2.60 12.63
C ASN A 142 -21.23 -1.08 12.73
N GLY A 143 -20.06 -0.60 12.28
CA GLY A 143 -19.82 0.84 12.21
C GLY A 143 -18.65 1.30 11.34
N GLY A 144 -17.63 0.45 11.17
CA GLY A 144 -16.39 0.86 10.52
C GLY A 144 -15.53 1.75 11.39
N PHE A 145 -14.21 1.64 11.20
CA PHE A 145 -13.26 2.45 11.95
C PHE A 145 -12.90 3.68 11.12
N PRO A 146 -13.10 4.91 11.63
CA PRO A 146 -12.67 6.09 10.92
C PRO A 146 -11.14 6.18 10.90
N ASP A 147 -10.58 6.53 9.75
CA ASP A 147 -9.17 6.85 9.56
C ASP A 147 -9.06 8.25 8.94
N VAL A 148 -8.47 9.18 9.70
CA VAL A 148 -8.33 10.60 9.31
C VAL A 148 -7.09 10.87 8.46
N PHE A 149 -6.18 9.91 8.35
CA PHE A 149 -4.94 10.04 7.58
C PHE A 149 -5.09 9.52 6.15
N LEU A 150 -6.08 8.66 5.90
CA LEU A 150 -6.41 8.16 4.57
C LEU A 150 -7.31 9.13 3.80
N SER A 151 -7.18 9.13 2.47
CA SER A 151 -8.10 9.84 1.58
C SER A 151 -8.54 8.98 0.41
N LEU A 152 -9.78 9.21 -0.02
CA LEU A 152 -10.33 8.72 -1.28
C LEU A 152 -10.51 9.85 -2.32
N ASP A 153 -9.96 11.06 -2.06
CA ASP A 153 -9.83 12.12 -3.07
C ASP A 153 -8.56 11.88 -3.91
N PRO A 154 -8.67 11.66 -5.24
CA PRO A 154 -7.51 11.50 -6.12
C PRO A 154 -6.53 12.69 -6.13
N LYS A 155 -6.96 13.86 -5.66
CA LYS A 155 -6.12 15.07 -5.53
C LYS A 155 -5.36 15.12 -4.22
N SER A 156 -5.70 14.29 -3.24
CA SER A 156 -5.01 14.22 -1.96
C SER A 156 -3.69 13.48 -2.09
N ARG A 157 -2.64 13.99 -1.42
CA ARG A 157 -1.38 13.24 -1.27
C ARG A 157 -1.58 11.93 -0.52
N SER A 158 -2.59 11.84 0.33
CA SER A 158 -2.96 10.63 1.08
C SER A 158 -3.94 9.72 0.32
N PHE A 159 -4.11 9.91 -0.99
CA PHE A 159 -5.00 9.07 -1.80
C PHE A 159 -4.55 7.61 -1.81
N VAL A 160 -5.45 6.71 -1.38
CA VAL A 160 -5.18 5.27 -1.28
C VAL A 160 -5.93 4.39 -2.27
N GLY A 161 -6.75 4.98 -3.14
CA GLY A 161 -7.37 4.22 -4.24
C GLY A 161 -6.31 3.62 -5.17
N ASN A 162 -6.60 2.42 -5.72
CA ASN A 162 -5.74 1.66 -6.64
C ASN A 162 -4.40 1.18 -6.06
N ARG A 163 -4.22 1.28 -4.74
CA ARG A 163 -3.07 0.73 -4.01
C ARG A 163 -3.38 -0.66 -3.47
N ALA A 164 -2.39 -1.36 -2.92
CA ALA A 164 -2.61 -2.68 -2.34
C ALA A 164 -2.72 -2.64 -0.81
N LEU A 165 -3.68 -3.37 -0.24
CA LEU A 165 -3.59 -3.79 1.15
C LEU A 165 -2.71 -5.05 1.22
N VAL A 166 -1.76 -5.06 2.15
CA VAL A 166 -0.91 -6.21 2.47
C VAL A 166 -1.08 -6.56 3.94
N ILE A 167 -1.31 -7.83 4.22
CA ILE A 167 -1.31 -8.38 5.58
C ILE A 167 0.02 -9.07 5.82
N SER A 168 0.71 -8.71 6.90
CA SER A 168 1.97 -9.31 7.34
C SER A 168 1.82 -9.95 8.71
N ASN A 169 2.54 -11.05 8.96
CA ASN A 169 2.55 -11.71 10.28
C ASN A 169 3.53 -11.03 11.25
N GLY A 170 3.67 -11.55 12.48
CA GLY A 170 4.54 -10.99 13.52
C GLY A 170 6.04 -11.09 13.21
N LYS A 171 6.42 -11.72 12.09
CA LYS A 171 7.78 -11.75 11.54
C LYS A 171 7.92 -10.84 10.31
N GLU A 172 6.96 -9.95 10.07
CA GLU A 172 6.88 -9.05 8.91
C GLU A 172 6.87 -9.78 7.56
N GLN A 173 6.46 -11.06 7.55
CA GLN A 173 6.26 -11.80 6.30
C GLN A 173 4.89 -11.48 5.74
N ARG A 174 4.83 -11.10 4.45
CA ARG A 174 3.58 -10.82 3.74
C ARG A 174 2.81 -12.13 3.51
N VAL A 175 1.67 -12.29 4.19
CA VAL A 175 0.88 -13.53 4.19
C VAL A 175 -0.34 -13.47 3.27
N ALA A 176 -0.81 -12.26 2.94
CA ALA A 176 -1.94 -12.04 2.04
C ALA A 176 -1.92 -10.62 1.51
N CYS A 177 -2.57 -10.38 0.38
CA CYS A 177 -2.68 -9.04 -0.20
C CYS A 177 -3.85 -8.94 -1.19
N GLY A 178 -4.18 -7.71 -1.56
CA GLY A 178 -5.14 -7.42 -2.63
C GLY A 178 -5.09 -5.95 -3.03
N THR A 179 -5.33 -5.68 -4.31
CA THR A 179 -5.46 -4.30 -4.81
C THR A 179 -6.83 -3.74 -4.44
N VAL A 180 -6.85 -2.53 -3.91
CA VAL A 180 -8.02 -1.73 -3.53
C VAL A 180 -8.55 -1.04 -4.79
N GLN A 181 -9.71 -1.49 -5.26
CA GLN A 181 -10.31 -1.09 -6.53
C GLN A 181 -11.56 -0.27 -6.31
N CYS A 182 -11.81 0.71 -7.17
CA CYS A 182 -13.06 1.44 -7.15
C CYS A 182 -14.24 0.49 -7.41
N VAL A 183 -15.29 0.62 -6.60
CA VAL A 183 -16.57 -0.08 -6.84
C VAL A 183 -17.74 0.87 -6.98
N LYS A 184 -17.60 2.14 -6.56
CA LYS A 184 -18.64 3.17 -6.68
C LYS A 184 -18.04 4.57 -6.59
N GLY A 185 -18.53 5.49 -7.43
CA GLY A 185 -18.34 6.92 -7.24
C GLY A 185 -16.94 7.46 -7.57
N CYS A 186 -16.10 6.68 -8.26
CA CYS A 186 -14.76 7.12 -8.68
C CYS A 186 -14.69 7.53 -10.15
N ASP A 187 -15.84 7.62 -10.82
CA ASP A 187 -15.95 8.27 -12.13
C ASP A 187 -15.77 9.76 -11.92
N ASP A 188 -14.63 10.27 -12.34
CA ASP A 188 -14.41 11.70 -12.44
C ASP A 188 -14.59 12.12 -13.90
N ASN A 189 -14.87 13.40 -14.10
CA ASN A 189 -14.12 14.16 -15.10
C ASN A 189 -12.59 14.13 -14.80
N SER A 190 -11.96 12.95 -14.68
CA SER A 190 -10.51 12.78 -14.51
C SER A 190 -10.06 11.67 -15.44
N GLY A 191 -9.35 12.11 -16.47
CA GLY A 191 -8.74 11.21 -17.44
C GLY A 191 -7.66 10.39 -16.76
N HIS A 192 -7.91 9.10 -16.60
CA HIS A 192 -6.94 8.03 -16.82
C HIS A 192 -7.73 6.79 -17.24
N GLY A 193 -7.52 6.37 -18.49
CA GLY A 193 -8.32 5.35 -19.15
C GLY A 193 -8.27 4.01 -18.44
N SER A 194 -9.42 3.57 -17.94
CA SER A 194 -9.67 2.17 -17.66
C SER A 194 -9.65 1.41 -18.97
N ASN A 195 -8.57 0.65 -19.24
CA ASN A 195 -8.61 -0.43 -20.22
C ASN A 195 -9.35 -1.63 -19.60
N GLY A 196 -10.63 -1.43 -19.32
CA GLY A 196 -11.57 -2.49 -18.99
C GLY A 196 -12.22 -2.94 -20.30
N THR A 197 -11.78 -4.08 -20.83
CA THR A 197 -12.50 -4.79 -21.89
C THR A 197 -13.84 -5.27 -21.34
N SER A 198 -14.85 -4.39 -21.37
CA SER A 198 -16.25 -4.75 -21.21
C SER A 198 -16.74 -5.27 -22.56
N ASN A 199 -16.90 -6.58 -22.64
CA ASN A 199 -17.51 -7.25 -23.77
C ASN A 199 -19.03 -7.09 -23.66
N ASP A 200 -19.55 -5.88 -23.90
CA ASP A 200 -20.98 -5.61 -23.94
C ASP A 200 -21.48 -5.70 -25.39
N THR A 201 -22.18 -6.78 -25.67
CA THR A 201 -23.08 -6.93 -26.82
C THR A 201 -24.27 -5.97 -26.70
N PRO A 202 -24.58 -5.15 -27.72
CA PRO A 202 -25.90 -4.52 -27.83
C PRO A 202 -26.72 -5.22 -28.92
N ASN A 203 -27.72 -5.99 -28.49
CA ASN A 203 -28.83 -6.39 -29.34
C ASN A 203 -29.89 -5.26 -29.37
N GLY A 204 -30.15 -4.69 -30.55
CA GLY A 204 -31.51 -4.29 -30.95
C GLY A 204 -31.78 -2.83 -31.36
N PHE A 205 -31.99 -2.65 -32.68
CA PHE A 205 -32.97 -1.75 -33.38
C PHE A 205 -32.74 -0.21 -33.35
N ASN A 206 -32.99 0.63 -34.37
CA ASN A 206 -33.48 0.53 -35.77
C ASN A 206 -33.32 1.93 -36.46
N GLY A 207 -33.00 1.97 -37.77
CA GLY A 207 -33.08 3.13 -38.68
C GLY A 207 -31.82 4.01 -38.74
N THR A 208 -31.20 4.36 -39.87
CA THR A 208 -31.70 4.57 -41.24
C THR A 208 -30.56 4.47 -42.24
N ILE A 209 -30.89 4.07 -43.47
CA ILE A 209 -30.06 3.80 -44.64
C ILE A 209 -29.28 5.05 -45.11
N SER A 210 -27.98 4.90 -45.40
CA SER A 210 -27.33 5.65 -46.48
C SER A 210 -26.13 4.88 -47.05
N THR A 211 -26.09 4.83 -48.37
CA THR A 211 -25.30 3.98 -49.26
C THR A 211 -24.00 4.64 -49.75
N ASN A 212 -22.90 3.89 -49.74
CA ASN A 212 -21.83 3.83 -50.77
C ASN A 212 -20.68 2.96 -50.21
N GLY A 213 -20.43 1.76 -50.74
CA GLY A 213 -19.42 1.49 -51.78
C GLY A 213 -18.00 1.61 -51.19
N THR A 214 -17.14 0.59 -51.09
CA THR A 214 -16.80 -0.43 -52.09
C THR A 214 -16.04 -1.59 -51.42
N VAL A 215 -16.32 -2.80 -51.90
CA VAL A 215 -15.69 -4.09 -51.61
C VAL A 215 -14.23 -4.12 -52.09
N ASN A 216 -13.33 -4.76 -51.35
CA ASN A 216 -12.20 -5.58 -51.85
C ASN A 216 -11.57 -6.42 -50.71
N THR A 217 -11.78 -7.73 -50.77
CA THR A 217 -10.91 -8.81 -50.25
C THR A 217 -10.47 -9.65 -51.48
N PRO A 218 -9.61 -10.70 -51.42
CA PRO A 218 -8.89 -11.32 -50.29
C PRO A 218 -7.39 -11.61 -50.58
N ASP A 219 -6.58 -11.91 -49.55
CA ASP A 219 -5.84 -13.19 -49.44
C ASP A 219 -4.83 -13.22 -48.27
N SER A 220 -4.74 -14.40 -47.66
CA SER A 220 -3.82 -14.92 -46.63
C SER A 220 -3.27 -16.25 -47.20
N PRO A 221 -2.33 -17.04 -46.61
CA PRO A 221 -1.49 -16.87 -45.42
C PRO A 221 0.01 -17.24 -45.67
N GLY A 222 0.91 -16.95 -44.71
CA GLY A 222 2.27 -17.50 -44.70
C GLY A 222 2.99 -17.36 -43.36
N ALA A 223 3.25 -18.50 -42.70
CA ALA A 223 4.15 -18.67 -41.56
C ALA A 223 5.03 -19.90 -41.84
N PRO A 224 6.02 -20.30 -41.00
CA PRO A 224 6.93 -19.56 -40.11
C PRO A 224 8.42 -19.88 -40.44
N SER A 225 9.40 -19.13 -39.88
CA SER A 225 10.78 -19.63 -39.83
C SER A 225 11.52 -19.27 -38.54
N SER A 226 12.07 -20.33 -37.96
CA SER A 226 12.90 -20.52 -36.78
C SER A 226 14.21 -19.72 -36.76
N GLY A 227 14.69 -19.36 -35.57
CA GLY A 227 16.10 -19.04 -35.33
C GLY A 227 16.36 -18.32 -34.00
N PRO A 228 17.30 -18.79 -33.15
CA PRO A 228 17.54 -18.23 -31.83
C PRO A 228 18.53 -17.05 -31.90
N VAL A 229 18.28 -16.00 -31.11
CA VAL A 229 19.29 -14.98 -30.81
C VAL A 229 19.85 -15.23 -29.42
N ALA A 230 21.03 -15.85 -29.37
CA ALA A 230 21.94 -15.75 -28.23
C ALA A 230 22.84 -14.54 -28.44
N SER A 231 22.91 -13.64 -27.47
CA SER A 231 24.06 -12.75 -27.31
C SER A 231 24.23 -12.36 -25.85
N LEU A 232 25.22 -12.98 -25.21
CA LEU A 232 25.82 -12.52 -23.96
C LEU A 232 26.55 -11.19 -24.19
N ASN A 233 26.41 -10.25 -23.26
CA ASN A 233 27.54 -9.55 -22.63
C ASN A 233 27.01 -8.72 -21.44
N SER A 234 27.37 -9.07 -20.21
CA SER A 234 28.60 -8.66 -19.52
C SER A 234 28.54 -7.20 -19.05
N GLY A 235 28.08 -6.99 -17.82
CA GLY A 235 28.00 -5.69 -17.16
C GLY A 235 27.97 -5.80 -15.64
N LEU A 236 28.87 -6.59 -15.08
CA LEU A 236 29.15 -6.68 -13.65
C LEU A 236 29.67 -5.31 -13.15
N ARG A 237 28.85 -4.58 -12.40
CA ARG A 237 29.29 -3.39 -11.64
C ARG A 237 29.51 -3.81 -10.19
N LEU A 238 30.75 -4.16 -9.87
CA LEU A 238 31.25 -4.15 -8.50
C LEU A 238 31.21 -2.72 -7.96
N VAL A 239 30.50 -2.50 -6.86
CA VAL A 239 30.77 -1.38 -5.95
C VAL A 239 31.26 -1.99 -4.65
N ALA A 240 32.52 -1.70 -4.36
CA ALA A 240 33.24 -2.10 -3.16
C ALA A 240 33.30 -0.94 -2.16
N GLY A 241 33.33 -1.28 -0.88
CA GLY A 241 33.76 -0.43 0.25
C GLY A 241 32.65 0.43 0.84
N ALA A 242 32.51 0.61 2.15
CA ALA A 242 33.34 0.30 3.31
C ALA A 242 32.38 0.07 4.50
N GLY A 243 32.64 -0.82 5.44
CA GLY A 243 33.58 -0.58 6.53
C GLY A 243 32.79 -0.60 7.85
N ALA A 244 32.92 -1.69 8.61
CA ALA A 244 32.31 -1.88 9.91
C ALA A 244 32.79 -0.85 10.94
N LEU A 245 31.90 -0.45 11.86
CA LEU A 245 32.29 0.09 13.16
C LEU A 245 31.43 -0.56 14.24
N PHE A 246 32.01 -1.60 14.84
CA PHE A 246 31.64 -2.07 16.17
C PHE A 246 32.11 -1.03 17.19
N THR A 247 31.22 -0.56 18.05
CA THR A 247 31.62 0.01 19.35
C THR A 247 30.76 -0.63 20.44
N ALA A 248 31.38 -1.59 21.10
CA ALA A 248 31.01 -2.01 22.44
C ALA A 248 31.31 -0.86 23.42
N PHE A 249 30.40 -0.61 24.36
CA PHE A 249 30.77 0.01 25.62
C PHE A 249 30.17 -0.82 26.76
N ALA A 250 31.08 -1.52 27.45
CA ALA A 250 30.86 -2.03 28.77
C ALA A 250 31.22 -0.95 29.80
N THR A 251 30.35 -0.81 30.81
CA THR A 251 30.63 -0.48 32.23
C THR A 251 31.49 0.74 32.59
N VAL A 252 30.93 1.68 33.38
CA VAL A 252 31.54 2.20 34.64
C VAL A 252 30.42 2.55 35.64
N LEU A 253 30.71 2.24 36.90
CA LEU A 253 29.97 2.46 38.14
C LEU A 253 29.43 3.89 38.36
N LEU A 254 28.25 3.97 38.99
CA LEU A 254 28.03 4.52 40.34
C LEU A 254 26.66 4.07 40.86
#